data_AF-L0AZ33-F1
#
_entry.id   AF-L0AZ33-F1
#
_cell.length_a   1.000
_cell.length_b   1.000
_cell.length_c   1.000
_cell.angle_alpha   90.00
_cell.angle_beta   90.00
_cell.angle_gamma   90.00
#
_symmetry.space_group_name_H-M   'P 1'
#
loop_
_entity.id
_entity.type
_entity.pdbx_description
1 polymer ?
#
loop_
_entity_poly.entity_id
_entity_poly.type
_entity_poly.pdbx_seq_one_letter_code
_entity_poly.pdbx_strand_id
1 'polypeptide(L)'
;MAAYQKEDELDRLLVQLEGTLMKYETCGETLQNEKYSEGILIYERIKCAEEAYLVQIEGLQTQSKISHMKRLQEKQELLRSLKVKLDALKVIVDNNEHKHLDTGNELNNLSYNAKLIVWGNDLQDRTQESINRIRDLTIESEKIGADVTADLEMQSEKLNAVKSTVHDIDENIISANATIKQIARSIFRDKCTIILIIVIILLATGIGLLAFLSKDK
;
A
#
# COMPACT_ATOMS: atom_id res chain seq x y z
N MET A 1 -4.81 0.97 9.55
CA MET A 1 -5.84 1.43 8.58
C MET A 1 -5.28 1.53 7.18
N ALA A 2 -4.13 2.18 6.97
CA ALA A 2 -3.47 2.29 5.65
C ALA A 2 -3.11 0.94 4.99
N ALA A 3 -2.59 -0.03 5.77
CA ALA A 3 -2.25 -1.36 5.23
C ALA A 3 -3.48 -2.11 4.67
N TYR A 4 -4.62 -2.06 5.37
CA TYR A 4 -5.88 -2.67 4.90
C TYR A 4 -6.46 -1.96 3.67
N GLN A 5 -6.27 -0.65 3.55
CA GLN A 5 -6.69 0.09 2.34
C GLN A 5 -5.87 -0.32 1.12
N LYS A 6 -4.56 -0.57 1.30
CA LYS A 6 -3.69 -1.07 0.24
C LYS A 6 -3.94 -2.53 -0.11
N GLU A 7 -4.31 -3.34 0.88
CA GLU A 7 -4.80 -4.70 0.68
C GLU A 7 -6.09 -4.73 -0.17
N ASP A 8 -7.08 -3.88 0.15
CA ASP A 8 -8.34 -3.77 -0.60
C ASP A 8 -8.14 -3.22 -2.03
N GLU A 9 -7.23 -2.26 -2.21
CA GLU A 9 -6.84 -1.77 -3.54
C GLU A 9 -6.25 -2.89 -4.40
N LEU A 10 -5.35 -3.70 -3.82
CA LEU A 10 -4.76 -4.86 -4.49
C LEU A 10 -5.83 -5.90 -4.86
N ASP A 11 -6.78 -6.19 -3.96
CA ASP A 11 -7.87 -7.13 -4.22
C ASP A 11 -8.78 -6.70 -5.36
N ARG A 12 -9.18 -5.43 -5.39
CA ARG A 12 -10.02 -4.89 -6.48
C ARG A 12 -9.34 -5.04 -7.83
N LEU A 13 -8.04 -4.76 -7.90
CA LEU A 13 -7.27 -4.85 -9.13
C LEU A 13 -7.11 -6.31 -9.60
N LEU A 14 -6.89 -7.25 -8.68
CA LEU A 14 -6.82 -8.69 -9.01
C LEU A 14 -8.15 -9.19 -9.58
N VAL A 15 -9.28 -8.82 -8.97
CA VAL A 15 -10.62 -9.16 -9.47
C VAL A 15 -10.88 -8.53 -10.84
N GLN A 16 -10.44 -7.29 -11.05
CA GLN A 16 -10.59 -6.61 -12.34
C GLN A 16 -9.79 -7.30 -13.45
N LEU A 17 -8.54 -7.72 -13.16
CA LEU A 17 -7.72 -8.48 -14.11
C LEU A 17 -8.36 -9.83 -14.44
N GLU A 18 -8.82 -10.56 -13.43
CA GLU A 18 -9.51 -11.84 -13.61
C GLU A 18 -10.78 -11.70 -14.46
N GLY A 19 -11.60 -10.69 -14.19
CA GLY A 19 -12.81 -10.41 -14.97
C GLY A 19 -12.52 -10.01 -16.42
N THR A 20 -11.41 -9.29 -16.66
CA THR A 20 -10.96 -8.91 -18.01
C THR A 20 -10.51 -10.15 -18.79
N LEU A 21 -9.76 -11.05 -18.13
CA LEU A 21 -9.30 -12.31 -18.73
C LEU A 21 -10.45 -13.29 -18.99
N MET A 22 -11.48 -13.36 -18.14
CA MET A 22 -12.68 -14.18 -18.42
C MET A 22 -13.47 -13.65 -19.62
N LYS A 23 -13.62 -12.33 -19.76
CA LYS A 23 -14.33 -11.74 -20.90
C LYS A 23 -13.60 -11.98 -22.22
N TYR A 24 -12.28 -12.01 -22.18
CA TYR A 24 -11.45 -12.31 -23.35
C TYR A 24 -11.79 -13.65 -24.01
N GLU A 25 -11.99 -14.72 -23.24
CA GLU A 25 -12.31 -16.07 -23.76
C GLU A 25 -13.61 -16.10 -24.58
N THR A 26 -14.45 -15.07 -24.46
CA THR A 26 -15.78 -14.99 -25.10
C THR A 26 -15.89 -13.92 -26.19
N CYS A 27 -14.84 -13.12 -26.43
CA CYS A 27 -14.86 -11.97 -27.36
C CYS A 27 -14.20 -12.26 -28.71
N GLY A 28 -14.56 -11.53 -29.77
CA GLY A 28 -13.99 -11.65 -31.13
C GLY A 28 -12.63 -10.95 -31.32
N GLU A 29 -11.89 -11.29 -32.39
CA GLU A 29 -10.46 -10.96 -32.63
C GLU A 29 -10.06 -9.48 -32.40
N THR A 30 -10.86 -8.49 -32.82
CA THR A 30 -10.53 -7.06 -32.59
C THR A 30 -10.71 -6.64 -31.13
N LEU A 31 -11.75 -7.15 -30.47
CA LEU A 31 -12.06 -6.88 -29.07
C LEU A 31 -11.07 -7.59 -28.14
N GLN A 32 -10.50 -8.70 -28.61
CA GLN A 32 -9.42 -9.45 -27.97
C GLN A 32 -8.13 -8.61 -27.81
N ASN A 33 -7.72 -7.88 -28.83
CA ASN A 33 -6.52 -7.01 -28.78
C ASN A 33 -6.69 -5.83 -27.81
N GLU A 34 -7.87 -5.22 -27.79
CA GLU A 34 -8.20 -4.14 -26.85
C GLU A 34 -8.20 -4.65 -25.39
N LYS A 35 -8.81 -5.82 -25.14
CA LYS A 35 -8.87 -6.43 -23.81
C LYS A 35 -7.51 -6.92 -23.32
N TYR A 36 -6.63 -7.37 -24.21
CA TYR A 36 -5.24 -7.67 -23.86
C TYR A 36 -4.48 -6.41 -23.42
N SER A 37 -4.62 -5.32 -24.17
CA SER A 37 -4.02 -4.02 -23.81
C SER A 37 -4.51 -3.51 -22.45
N GLU A 38 -5.82 -3.62 -22.18
CA GLU A 38 -6.42 -3.33 -20.88
C GLU A 38 -5.85 -4.24 -19.77
N GLY A 39 -5.70 -5.54 -20.05
CA GLY A 39 -5.11 -6.53 -19.14
C GLY A 39 -3.67 -6.21 -18.74
N ILE A 40 -2.83 -5.76 -19.68
CA ILE A 40 -1.44 -5.33 -19.39
C ILE A 40 -1.43 -4.13 -18.44
N LEU A 41 -2.26 -3.12 -18.69
CA LEU A 41 -2.33 -1.92 -17.86
C LEU A 41 -2.75 -2.25 -16.42
N ILE A 42 -3.75 -3.12 -16.26
CA ILE A 42 -4.19 -3.59 -14.94
C ILE A 42 -3.07 -4.38 -14.25
N TYR A 43 -2.36 -5.24 -15.00
CA TYR A 43 -1.24 -6.03 -14.46
C TYR A 43 -0.09 -5.15 -13.92
N GLU A 44 0.32 -4.10 -14.65
CA GLU A 44 1.33 -3.16 -14.16
C GLU A 44 0.83 -2.39 -12.93
N ARG A 45 -0.44 -1.98 -12.91
CA ARG A 45 -1.04 -1.32 -11.75
C ARG A 45 -1.06 -2.22 -10.51
N ILE A 46 -1.29 -3.52 -10.69
CA ILE A 46 -1.23 -4.51 -9.61
C ILE A 46 0.18 -4.56 -9.00
N LYS A 47 1.24 -4.57 -9.82
CA LYS A 47 2.62 -4.56 -9.30
C LYS A 47 2.91 -3.33 -8.45
N CYS A 48 2.52 -2.15 -8.92
CA CYS A 48 2.69 -0.93 -8.14
C CYS A 48 1.91 -0.97 -6.81
N ALA A 49 0.70 -1.54 -6.82
CA ALA A 49 -0.09 -1.72 -5.60
C ALA A 49 0.53 -2.75 -4.63
N GLU A 50 1.14 -3.82 -5.16
CA GLU A 50 1.88 -4.83 -4.40
C GLU A 50 3.08 -4.22 -3.67
N GLU A 51 3.89 -3.43 -4.38
CA GLU A 51 5.03 -2.70 -3.81
C GLU A 51 4.57 -1.71 -2.73
N ALA A 52 3.49 -0.97 -2.99
CA ALA A 52 2.91 -0.05 -2.01
C ALA A 52 2.39 -0.78 -0.76
N TYR A 53 1.80 -1.97 -0.90
CA TYR A 53 1.35 -2.77 0.22
C TYR A 53 2.54 -3.35 1.01
N LEU A 54 3.60 -3.80 0.35
CA LEU A 54 4.83 -4.26 0.99
C LEU A 54 5.45 -3.18 1.88
N VAL A 55 5.58 -1.95 1.37
CA VAL A 55 6.11 -0.81 2.15
C VAL A 55 5.27 -0.56 3.41
N GLN A 56 3.94 -0.66 3.31
CA GLN A 56 3.06 -0.51 4.46
C GLN A 56 3.19 -1.66 5.47
N ILE A 57 3.45 -2.88 5.01
CA ILE A 57 3.69 -4.06 5.86
C ILE A 57 5.02 -3.93 6.62
N GLU A 58 6.05 -3.34 6.00
CA GLU A 58 7.36 -3.17 6.62
C GLU A 58 7.33 -2.28 7.87
N GLY A 59 6.41 -1.32 7.93
CA GLY A 59 6.20 -0.43 9.08
C GLY A 59 5.37 -1.01 10.23
N LEU A 60 4.86 -2.25 10.12
CA LEU A 60 4.00 -2.87 11.14
C LEU A 60 4.79 -3.62 12.21
N GLN A 61 4.17 -3.80 13.39
CA GLN A 61 4.69 -4.66 14.46
C GLN A 61 4.81 -6.12 14.02
N THR A 62 5.84 -6.84 14.51
CA THR A 62 6.25 -8.18 14.07
C THR A 62 5.12 -9.20 13.96
N GLN A 63 4.17 -9.22 14.89
CA GLN A 63 3.04 -10.16 14.87
C GLN A 63 2.04 -9.87 13.74
N SER A 64 1.67 -8.60 13.53
CA SER A 64 0.77 -8.18 12.45
C SER A 64 1.46 -8.30 11.08
N LYS A 65 2.76 -8.02 11.02
CA LYS A 65 3.60 -8.16 9.82
C LYS A 65 3.56 -9.58 9.24
N ILE A 66 3.70 -10.61 10.08
CA ILE A 66 3.68 -12.02 9.64
C ILE A 66 2.32 -12.37 8.99
N SER A 67 1.20 -11.93 9.58
CA SER A 67 -0.13 -12.19 9.02
C SER A 67 -0.33 -11.50 7.68
N HIS A 68 0.03 -10.21 7.56
CA HIS A 68 -0.11 -9.49 6.29
C HIS A 68 0.84 -10.01 5.20
N MET A 69 2.06 -10.43 5.58
CA MET A 69 3.03 -11.00 4.65
C MET A 69 2.54 -12.33 4.07
N LYS A 70 1.88 -13.18 4.88
CA LYS A 70 1.24 -14.40 4.38
C LYS A 70 0.13 -14.10 3.37
N ARG A 71 -0.73 -13.12 3.66
CA ARG A 71 -1.80 -12.71 2.72
C ARG A 71 -1.25 -12.13 1.43
N LEU A 72 -0.16 -11.36 1.51
CA LEU A 72 0.54 -10.84 0.34
C LEU A 72 1.07 -11.99 -0.53
N GLN A 73 1.66 -13.03 0.08
CA GLN A 73 2.12 -14.22 -0.65
C GLN A 73 0.98 -14.93 -1.40
N GLU A 74 -0.18 -15.11 -0.75
CA GLU A 74 -1.36 -15.71 -1.40
C GLU A 74 -1.81 -14.89 -2.63
N LYS A 75 -1.79 -13.55 -2.52
CA LYS A 75 -2.13 -12.65 -3.64
C LYS A 75 -1.07 -12.67 -4.76
N GLN A 76 0.21 -12.80 -4.42
CA GLN A 76 1.30 -12.96 -5.40
C GLN A 76 1.16 -14.27 -6.20
N GLU A 77 0.74 -15.36 -5.57
CA GLU A 77 0.46 -16.62 -6.25
C GLU A 77 -0.70 -16.49 -7.25
N LEU A 78 -1.78 -15.82 -6.84
CA LEU A 78 -2.90 -15.53 -7.73
C LEU A 78 -2.46 -14.67 -8.93
N LEU A 79 -1.67 -13.62 -8.69
CA LEU A 79 -1.11 -12.78 -9.75
C LEU A 79 -0.24 -13.56 -10.73
N ARG A 80 0.58 -14.51 -10.24
CA ARG A 80 1.38 -15.39 -11.12
C ARG A 80 0.49 -16.23 -12.03
N SER A 81 -0.61 -16.78 -11.50
CA SER A 81 -1.55 -17.55 -12.31
C SER A 81 -2.25 -16.69 -13.38
N LEU A 82 -2.61 -15.45 -13.06
CA LEU A 82 -3.21 -14.50 -14.00
C LEU A 82 -2.20 -14.05 -15.06
N LYS A 83 -0.93 -13.88 -14.69
CA LYS A 83 0.15 -13.57 -15.63
C LYS A 83 0.29 -14.65 -16.70
N VAL A 84 0.26 -15.93 -16.33
CA VAL A 84 0.34 -17.03 -17.31
C VAL A 84 -0.82 -16.96 -18.31
N LYS A 85 -2.03 -16.64 -17.86
CA LYS A 85 -3.19 -16.43 -18.74
C LYS A 85 -2.99 -15.23 -19.67
N LEU A 86 -2.41 -14.14 -19.17
CA LEU A 86 -2.08 -12.95 -19.96
C LEU A 86 -0.99 -13.24 -21.02
N ASP A 87 0.02 -14.05 -20.68
CA ASP A 87 1.05 -14.46 -21.63
C ASP A 87 0.50 -15.39 -22.73
N ALA A 88 -0.45 -16.28 -22.40
CA ALA A 88 -1.15 -17.09 -23.40
C ALA A 88 -1.98 -16.22 -24.35
N LEU A 89 -2.60 -15.18 -23.81
CA LEU A 89 -3.36 -14.18 -24.54
C LEU A 89 -2.46 -13.38 -25.52
N LYS A 90 -1.27 -12.97 -25.08
CA LYS A 90 -0.28 -12.31 -25.94
C LYS A 90 -0.04 -13.05 -27.25
N VAL A 91 0.16 -14.37 -27.17
CA VAL A 91 0.43 -15.22 -28.35
C VAL A 91 -0.73 -15.18 -29.34
N ILE A 92 -1.97 -15.14 -28.86
CA ILE A 92 -3.16 -15.08 -29.73
C ILE A 92 -3.26 -13.71 -30.41
N VAL A 93 -3.03 -12.63 -29.66
CA VAL A 93 -3.03 -11.25 -30.20
C VAL A 93 -1.94 -11.08 -31.25
N ASP A 94 -0.71 -11.52 -30.98
CA ASP A 94 0.42 -11.45 -31.91
C ASP A 94 0.08 -12.19 -33.23
N ASN A 95 -0.58 -13.35 -33.14
CA ASN A 95 -1.04 -14.10 -34.32
C ASN A 95 -2.15 -13.38 -35.10
N ASN A 96 -3.06 -12.69 -34.41
CA ASN A 96 -4.15 -11.94 -35.03
C ASN A 96 -3.63 -10.69 -35.78
N GLU A 97 -2.62 -10.01 -35.24
CA GLU A 97 -1.98 -8.87 -35.91
C GLU A 97 -1.28 -9.28 -37.22
N HIS A 98 -0.62 -10.45 -37.25
CA HIS A 98 0.03 -10.95 -38.47
C HIS A 98 -0.97 -11.25 -39.61
N LYS A 99 -2.19 -11.71 -39.28
CA LYS A 99 -3.25 -12.02 -40.25
C LYS A 99 -3.78 -10.78 -40.98
N HIS A 100 -3.81 -9.64 -40.28
CA HIS A 100 -4.25 -8.35 -40.85
C HIS A 100 -3.23 -7.77 -41.85
N LEU A 101 -1.95 -8.14 -41.73
CA LEU A 101 -0.90 -7.73 -42.67
C LEU A 101 -0.95 -8.55 -43.97
N ASP A 102 -1.25 -9.85 -43.89
CA ASP A 102 -1.32 -10.73 -45.07
C ASP A 102 -2.62 -10.55 -45.87
N THR A 103 -3.73 -10.19 -45.23
CA THR A 103 -5.02 -9.93 -45.92
C THR A 103 -4.96 -8.69 -46.85
N GLY A 104 -3.97 -7.82 -46.66
CA GLY A 104 -3.70 -6.68 -47.56
C GLY A 104 -3.22 -7.07 -48.96
N ASN A 105 -2.72 -8.30 -49.14
CA ASN A 105 -2.17 -8.78 -50.41
C ASN A 105 -3.21 -9.42 -51.36
N GLU A 106 -4.43 -9.74 -50.90
CA GLU A 106 -5.40 -10.50 -51.73
C GLU A 106 -6.54 -9.67 -52.35
N LEU A 107 -6.58 -8.35 -52.23
CA LEU A 107 -7.62 -7.54 -52.90
C LEU A 107 -7.12 -6.91 -54.21
N ASN A 108 -7.07 -7.76 -55.22
CA ASN A 108 -6.77 -7.47 -56.63
C ASN A 108 -7.82 -6.54 -57.29
N ASN A 109 -7.34 -5.60 -58.13
CA ASN A 109 -8.05 -4.78 -59.13
C ASN A 109 -8.85 -3.54 -58.66
N LEU A 110 -8.22 -2.63 -57.92
CA LEU A 110 -8.50 -1.18 -58.04
C LEU A 110 -7.16 -0.44 -58.04
N SER A 111 -6.97 0.50 -58.98
CA SER A 111 -5.70 1.18 -59.30
C SER A 111 -4.84 1.40 -58.06
N TYR A 112 -3.72 0.67 -57.97
CA TYR A 112 -2.82 0.58 -56.80
C TYR A 112 -2.53 1.95 -56.15
N ASN A 113 -2.38 2.99 -56.97
CA ASN A 113 -2.15 4.36 -56.54
C ASN A 113 -3.35 5.00 -55.82
N ALA A 114 -4.58 4.78 -56.29
CA ALA A 114 -5.78 5.31 -55.64
C ALA A 114 -6.01 4.66 -54.27
N LYS A 115 -5.74 3.35 -54.15
CA LYS A 115 -5.80 2.63 -52.87
C LYS A 115 -4.74 3.15 -51.89
N LEU A 116 -3.52 3.42 -52.38
CA LEU A 116 -2.44 3.94 -51.55
C LEU A 116 -2.74 5.36 -51.02
N ILE A 117 -3.38 6.22 -51.83
CA ILE A 117 -3.80 7.56 -51.41
C ILE A 117 -4.91 7.49 -50.36
N VAL A 118 -5.93 6.65 -50.58
CA VAL A 118 -7.02 6.48 -49.60
C VAL A 118 -6.49 5.91 -48.28
N TRP A 119 -5.60 4.93 -48.34
CA TRP A 119 -4.94 4.38 -47.16
C TRP A 119 -4.05 5.42 -46.45
N GLY A 120 -3.30 6.22 -47.21
CA GLY A 120 -2.46 7.29 -46.66
C GLY A 120 -3.28 8.36 -45.95
N ASN A 121 -4.43 8.75 -46.52
CA ASN A 121 -5.36 9.69 -45.88
C ASN A 121 -5.98 9.11 -44.61
N ASP A 122 -6.45 7.86 -44.64
CA ASP A 122 -7.00 7.19 -43.44
C ASP A 122 -5.94 7.10 -42.32
N LEU A 123 -4.71 6.73 -42.67
CA LEU A 123 -3.59 6.68 -41.72
C LEU A 123 -3.27 8.08 -41.16
N GLN A 124 -3.30 9.11 -42.00
CA GLN A 124 -3.07 10.49 -41.56
C GLN A 124 -4.17 10.98 -40.63
N ASP A 125 -5.44 10.71 -40.95
CA ASP A 125 -6.59 11.11 -40.12
C ASP A 125 -6.52 10.43 -38.75
N ARG A 126 -6.22 9.11 -38.72
CA ARG A 126 -6.01 8.36 -37.47
C ARG A 126 -4.81 8.86 -36.68
N THR A 127 -3.73 9.24 -37.35
CA THR A 127 -2.54 9.82 -36.70
C THR A 127 -2.87 11.19 -36.10
N GLN A 128 -3.64 12.01 -36.81
CA GLN A 128 -4.06 13.32 -36.32
C GLN A 128 -4.98 13.20 -35.11
N GLU A 129 -5.91 12.24 -35.13
CA GLU A 129 -6.76 11.94 -33.97
C GLU A 129 -5.93 11.49 -32.76
N SER A 130 -4.95 10.61 -32.99
CA SER A 130 -4.03 10.15 -31.94
C SER A 130 -3.20 11.31 -31.36
N ILE A 131 -2.68 12.20 -32.20
CA ILE A 131 -1.94 13.39 -31.76
C ILE A 131 -2.83 14.32 -30.91
N ASN A 132 -4.07 14.56 -31.34
CA ASN A 132 -5.00 15.39 -30.57
C ASN A 132 -5.28 14.77 -29.19
N ARG A 133 -5.50 13.45 -29.15
CA ARG A 133 -5.71 12.72 -27.89
C ARG A 133 -4.50 12.78 -26.97
N ILE A 134 -3.29 12.60 -27.50
CA ILE A 134 -2.03 12.70 -26.75
C ILE A 134 -1.85 14.11 -26.20
N ARG A 135 -2.19 15.14 -26.99
CA ARG A 135 -2.13 16.52 -26.55
C ARG A 135 -3.06 16.77 -25.37
N ASP A 136 -4.31 16.33 -25.45
CA ASP A 136 -5.28 16.48 -24.37
C ASP A 136 -4.83 15.76 -23.09
N LEU A 137 -4.33 14.53 -23.22
CA LEU A 137 -3.75 13.77 -22.11
C LEU A 137 -2.52 14.46 -21.51
N THR A 138 -1.69 15.10 -22.33
CA THR A 138 -0.51 15.84 -21.85
C THR A 138 -0.93 17.06 -21.02
N ILE A 139 -1.96 17.79 -21.46
CA ILE A 139 -2.51 18.94 -20.72
C ILE A 139 -3.13 18.47 -19.40
N GLU A 140 -3.86 17.37 -19.40
CA GLU A 140 -4.41 16.78 -18.17
C GLU A 140 -3.30 16.32 -17.22
N SER A 141 -2.25 15.69 -17.74
CA SER A 141 -1.08 15.26 -16.97
C SER A 141 -0.32 16.44 -16.36
N GLU A 142 -0.15 17.54 -17.10
CA GLU A 142 0.46 18.77 -16.58
C GLU A 142 -0.35 19.34 -15.40
N LYS A 143 -1.69 19.36 -15.53
CA LYS A 143 -2.59 19.80 -14.48
C LYS A 143 -2.51 18.90 -13.23
N ILE A 144 -2.51 17.57 -13.41
CA ILE A 144 -2.33 16.62 -12.30
C ILE A 144 -0.96 16.82 -11.65
N GLY A 145 0.10 17.01 -12.43
CA GLY A 145 1.44 17.27 -11.91
C GLY A 145 1.52 18.53 -11.07
N ALA A 146 0.85 19.61 -11.49
CA ALA A 146 0.74 20.84 -10.71
C ALA A 146 0.00 20.62 -9.38
N ASP A 147 -1.11 19.88 -9.40
CA ASP A 147 -1.90 19.55 -8.21
C ASP A 147 -1.11 18.67 -7.23
N VAL A 148 -0.43 17.64 -7.74
CA VAL A 148 0.46 16.77 -6.94
C VAL A 148 1.61 17.57 -6.32
N THR A 149 2.18 18.53 -7.05
CA THR A 149 3.25 19.39 -6.52
C THR A 149 2.75 20.23 -5.35
N ALA A 150 1.56 20.84 -5.49
CA ALA A 150 0.92 21.59 -4.41
C ALA A 150 0.61 20.71 -3.18
N ASP A 151 0.12 19.48 -3.41
CA ASP A 151 -0.14 18.52 -2.34
C ASP A 151 1.15 18.08 -1.63
N LEU A 152 2.26 17.91 -2.35
CA LEU A 152 3.56 17.58 -1.77
C LEU A 152 4.11 18.74 -0.93
N GLU A 153 3.94 19.98 -1.37
CA GLU A 153 4.29 21.18 -0.59
C GLU A 153 3.49 21.22 0.73
N MET A 154 2.17 21.00 0.66
CA MET A 154 1.31 20.94 1.84
C MET A 154 1.69 19.78 2.78
N GLN A 155 2.05 18.62 2.24
CA GLN A 155 2.52 17.49 3.05
C GLN A 155 3.87 17.78 3.70
N SER A 156 4.78 18.47 3.01
CA SER A 156 6.06 18.92 3.56
C SER A 156 5.86 19.88 4.75
N GLU A 157 4.95 20.85 4.62
CA GLU A 157 4.57 21.73 5.72
C GLU A 157 4.01 20.96 6.92
N LYS A 158 3.13 19.98 6.67
CA LYS A 158 2.59 19.11 7.73
C LYS A 158 3.69 18.30 8.42
N LEU A 159 4.65 17.76 7.68
CA LEU A 159 5.79 17.03 8.26
C LEU A 159 6.67 17.94 9.11
N ASN A 160 6.90 19.19 8.69
CA ASN A 160 7.60 20.18 9.51
C ASN A 160 6.85 20.53 10.80
N ALA A 161 5.52 20.67 10.74
CA ALA A 161 4.68 20.89 11.92
C ALA A 161 4.69 19.69 12.89
N VAL A 162 4.64 18.47 12.35
CA VAL A 162 4.77 17.23 13.16
C VAL A 162 6.14 17.14 13.81
N LYS A 163 7.22 17.48 13.09
CA LYS A 163 8.58 17.53 13.64
C LYS A 163 8.68 18.51 14.82
N SER A 164 8.04 19.67 14.72
CA SER A 164 7.97 20.63 15.84
C SER A 164 7.24 20.03 17.04
N THR A 165 6.11 19.36 16.82
CA THR A 165 5.31 18.74 17.89
C THR A 165 6.04 17.56 18.56
N VAL A 166 6.82 16.79 17.80
CA VAL A 166 7.65 15.69 18.35
C VAL A 166 8.75 16.24 19.27
N HIS A 167 9.32 17.40 18.98
CA HIS A 167 10.30 18.03 19.87
C HIS A 167 9.68 18.40 21.24
N ASP A 168 8.46 18.93 21.23
CA ASP A 168 7.71 19.28 22.46
C ASP A 168 7.28 18.04 23.27
N ILE A 169 7.07 16.89 22.61
CA ILE A 169 6.78 15.61 23.30
C ILE A 169 8.01 15.07 24.02
N ASP A 170 9.21 15.25 23.46
CA ASP A 170 10.46 14.80 24.09
C ASP A 170 10.73 15.56 25.40
N GLU A 171 10.45 16.87 25.44
CA GLU A 171 10.52 17.66 26.67
C GLU A 171 9.51 17.21 27.73
N ASN A 172 8.28 16.87 27.32
CA ASN A 172 7.25 16.36 28.23
C ASN A 172 7.54 14.94 28.74
N ILE A 173 8.20 14.08 27.95
CA ILE A 173 8.64 12.74 28.38
C ILE A 173 9.77 12.84 29.41
N ILE A 174 10.74 13.74 29.20
CA ILE A 174 11.80 14.02 30.18
C ILE A 174 11.19 14.51 31.51
N SER A 175 10.21 15.41 31.42
CA SER A 175 9.47 15.95 32.56
C SER A 175 8.67 14.87 33.30
N ALA A 176 7.94 14.02 32.57
CA ALA A 176 7.16 12.93 33.15
C ALA A 176 8.05 11.90 33.87
N ASN A 177 9.22 11.57 33.31
CA ASN A 177 10.21 10.69 33.95
C ASN A 177 10.75 11.29 35.26
N ALA A 178 10.96 12.61 35.31
CA ALA A 178 11.38 13.28 36.54
C ALA A 178 10.29 13.21 37.64
N THR A 179 9.03 13.43 37.27
CA THR A 179 7.88 13.31 38.20
C THR A 179 7.70 11.89 38.71
N ILE A 180 7.77 10.88 37.84
CA ILE A 180 7.69 9.46 38.24
C ILE A 180 8.81 9.10 39.21
N LYS A 181 10.04 9.59 38.98
CA LYS A 181 11.19 9.34 39.86
C LYS A 181 11.03 9.98 41.25
N GLN A 182 10.37 11.14 41.33
CA GLN A 182 10.01 11.76 42.61
C GLN A 182 8.91 10.97 43.35
N ILE A 183 7.89 10.51 42.64
CA ILE A 183 6.81 9.67 43.20
C ILE A 183 7.39 8.33 43.70
N ALA A 184 8.29 7.70 42.95
CA ALA A 184 8.95 6.47 43.37
C ALA A 184 9.75 6.66 44.67
N ARG A 185 10.45 7.79 44.83
CA ARG A 185 11.16 8.12 46.08
C ARG A 185 10.23 8.40 47.25
N SER A 186 9.08 9.05 47.05
CA SER A 186 8.13 9.30 48.14
C SER A 186 7.51 8.01 48.65
N ILE A 187 7.13 7.10 47.74
CA ILE A 187 6.60 5.79 48.12
C ILE A 187 7.64 4.98 48.91
N PHE A 188 8.91 5.00 48.52
CA PHE A 188 9.95 4.30 49.28
C PHE A 188 10.10 4.82 50.72
N ARG A 189 10.03 6.15 50.92
CA ARG A 189 10.04 6.74 52.26
C ARG A 189 8.83 6.30 53.07
N ASP A 190 7.62 6.40 52.51
CA ASP A 190 6.40 6.02 53.22
C ASP A 190 6.40 4.54 53.60
N LYS A 191 6.88 3.66 52.72
CA LYS A 191 7.02 2.23 53.01
C LYS A 191 8.06 1.97 54.10
N CYS A 192 9.17 2.70 54.09
CA CYS A 192 10.19 2.62 55.15
C CYS A 192 9.63 3.08 56.51
N THR A 193 8.86 4.17 56.53
CA THR A 193 8.19 4.67 57.74
C THR A 193 7.19 3.66 58.31
N ILE A 194 6.38 3.03 57.45
CA ILE A 194 5.43 1.99 57.87
C ILE A 194 6.15 0.78 58.48
N ILE A 195 7.24 0.30 57.85
CA ILE A 195 8.02 -0.83 58.37
C ILE A 195 8.62 -0.51 59.74
N LEU A 196 9.17 0.70 59.91
CA LEU A 196 9.76 1.14 61.17
C LEU A 196 8.73 1.15 62.32
N ILE A 197 7.51 1.63 62.06
CA ILE A 197 6.42 1.62 63.05
C ILE A 197 6.05 0.19 63.46
N ILE A 198 5.93 -0.73 62.51
CA ILE A 198 5.61 -2.15 62.79
C ILE A 198 6.67 -2.79 63.68
N VAL A 199 7.96 -2.54 63.42
CA VAL A 199 9.08 -3.07 64.22
C VAL A 199 9.00 -2.57 65.66
N ILE A 200 8.72 -1.29 65.88
CA ILE A 200 8.57 -0.72 67.23
C ILE A 200 7.43 -1.39 67.99
N ILE A 201 6.27 -1.59 67.34
CA ILE A 201 5.12 -2.22 67.97
C ILE A 201 5.46 -3.67 68.37
N LEU A 202 6.09 -4.44 67.49
CA LEU A 202 6.49 -5.82 67.79
C LEU A 202 7.45 -5.89 68.98
N LEU A 203 8.46 -5.02 69.04
CA LEU A 203 9.39 -4.95 70.16
C LEU A 203 8.68 -4.61 71.48
N ALA A 204 7.78 -3.62 71.46
CA ALA A 204 7.02 -3.22 72.64
C ALA A 204 6.13 -4.37 73.16
N THR A 205 5.43 -5.06 72.26
CA THR A 205 4.60 -6.22 72.63
C THR A 205 5.43 -7.40 73.12
N GLY A 206 6.60 -7.65 72.52
CA GLY A 206 7.50 -8.73 72.94
C GLY A 206 8.08 -8.49 74.33
N ILE A 207 8.56 -7.27 74.61
CA ILE A 207 9.06 -6.89 75.93
C ILE A 207 7.94 -6.94 76.97
N GLY A 208 6.73 -6.48 76.63
CA GLY A 208 5.57 -6.54 77.51
C GLY A 208 5.18 -7.98 77.88
N LEU A 209 5.16 -8.89 76.91
CA LEU A 209 4.89 -10.31 77.15
C LEU A 209 5.98 -10.99 77.99
N LEU A 210 7.25 -10.67 77.75
CA LEU A 210 8.36 -11.16 78.56
C LEU A 210 8.27 -10.66 80.01
N ALA A 211 7.95 -9.38 80.20
CA ALA A 211 7.76 -8.80 81.52
C ALA A 211 6.54 -9.41 82.24
N PHE A 212 5.45 -9.70 81.51
CA PHE A 212 4.28 -10.38 82.06
C PHE A 212 4.59 -11.82 82.48
N LEU A 213 5.25 -12.61 81.63
CA LEU A 213 5.70 -13.97 81.96
C LEU A 213 6.73 -14.02 83.10
N SER A 214 7.54 -12.97 83.26
CA SER A 214 8.51 -12.86 84.36
C SER A 214 7.84 -12.47 85.69
N LYS A 215 6.60 -11.98 85.66
CA LYS A 215 5.84 -11.56 86.85
C LYS A 215 4.95 -12.67 87.40
N ASP A 216 4.63 -13.69 86.60
CA ASP A 216 3.84 -14.87 86.98
C ASP A 216 4.71 -16.07 87.45
N LYS A 217 6.03 -15.90 87.59
CA LYS A 217 6.95 -16.85 88.24
C LYS A 217 7.42 -16.31 89.58
#